data_AF-W4L201-F1
#
_entry.id   AF-W4L201-F1
#
_cell.length_a   1.000
_cell.length_b   1.000
_cell.length_c   1.000
_cell.angle_alpha   90.00
_cell.angle_beta   90.00
_cell.angle_gamma   90.00
#
_symmetry.space_group_name_H-M   'P 1'
#
loop_
_entity.id
_entity.type
_entity.pdbx_description
1 polymer ?
#
loop_
_entity_poly.entity_id
_entity_poly.type
_entity_poly.pdbx_seq_one_letter_code
_entity_poly.pdbx_strand_id
1 'polypeptide(L)'
;MAIEEIEIELPASISLNALPEQAARVIQKADRRWELFCGIQGNRRLPRFVPSEADLVFAAIDVVTQHDLPPGRVFCEWGSGFGTGTCLAALLGYEAYGIEIEPELVDIAKDMARNLDIPAGFLCTSYLPEGFESYSGVGGEDLVRARTFAYPGWCRD
;
A
#
# COMPACT_ATOMS: atom_id res chain seq x y z
N MET A 1 2.54 8.99 20.60
CA MET A 1 3.21 9.33 19.34
C MET A 1 2.60 10.62 18.84
N ALA A 2 3.41 11.65 18.60
CA ALA A 2 2.98 12.81 17.84
C ALA A 2 3.17 12.46 16.35
N ILE A 3 2.20 12.82 15.51
CA ILE A 3 2.36 12.76 14.06
C ILE A 3 3.18 13.99 13.68
N GLU A 4 4.29 13.76 12.98
CA GLU A 4 5.12 14.81 12.41
C GLU A 4 4.91 14.81 10.89
N GLU A 5 4.64 16.00 10.34
CA GLU A 5 4.53 16.20 8.91
C GLU A 5 5.87 16.72 8.39
N ILE A 6 6.40 16.08 7.35
CA ILE A 6 7.69 16.41 6.76
C ILE A 6 7.42 16.86 5.33
N GLU A 7 7.75 18.11 5.03
CA GLU A 7 7.69 18.64 3.67
C GLU A 7 8.90 18.15 2.88
N ILE A 8 8.64 17.49 1.74
CA ILE A 8 9.67 16.99 0.84
C ILE A 8 9.41 17.55 -0.55
N GLU A 9 10.39 18.25 -1.12
CA GLU A 9 10.34 18.70 -2.50
C GLU A 9 10.75 17.55 -3.43
N LEU A 10 9.79 17.00 -4.17
CA LEU A 10 10.02 15.98 -5.19
C LEU A 10 9.80 16.56 -6.60
N PRO A 11 10.52 16.07 -7.62
CA PRO A 11 10.20 16.39 -9.00
C PRO A 11 8.81 15.82 -9.38
N ALA A 12 8.20 16.35 -10.44
CA ALA A 12 6.88 15.90 -10.89
C ALA A 12 6.85 14.43 -11.37
N SER A 13 8.00 13.86 -11.74
CA SER A 13 8.17 12.44 -12.05
C SER A 13 9.67 12.11 -12.05
N ILE A 14 10.00 10.83 -11.92
CA ILE A 14 11.38 10.34 -11.99
C ILE A 14 11.50 9.34 -13.13
N SER A 15 12.48 9.56 -14.00
CA SER A 15 12.78 8.61 -15.07
C SER A 15 13.23 7.27 -14.48
N LEU A 16 12.61 6.16 -14.91
CA LEU A 16 13.01 4.82 -14.49
C LEU A 16 14.49 4.51 -14.78
N ASN A 17 15.09 5.14 -15.80
CA ASN A 17 16.52 4.97 -16.13
C ASN A 17 17.45 5.65 -15.11
N ALA A 18 16.92 6.55 -14.28
CA ALA A 18 17.65 7.19 -13.18
C ALA A 18 17.52 6.41 -11.87
N LEU A 19 16.64 5.40 -11.80
CA LEU A 19 16.46 4.56 -10.62
C LEU A 19 17.47 3.42 -10.58
N PRO A 20 17.80 2.90 -9.39
CA PRO A 20 18.50 1.62 -9.28
C PRO A 20 17.77 0.52 -10.04
N GLU A 21 18.51 -0.37 -10.70
CA GLU A 21 17.95 -1.38 -11.60
C GLU A 21 16.85 -2.23 -10.94
N GLN A 22 17.06 -2.62 -9.68
CA GLN A 22 16.08 -3.41 -8.92
C GLN A 22 14.78 -2.64 -8.67
N ALA A 23 14.87 -1.34 -8.37
CA ALA A 23 13.69 -0.49 -8.17
C ALA A 23 12.91 -0.33 -9.48
N ALA A 24 13.61 -0.07 -10.59
CA ALA A 24 12.98 -0.02 -11.92
C ALA A 24 12.29 -1.34 -12.29
N ARG A 25 12.90 -2.49 -11.96
CA ARG A 25 12.30 -3.82 -12.17
C ARG A 25 11.04 -4.05 -11.34
N VAL A 26 11.00 -3.57 -10.09
CA VAL A 26 9.81 -3.61 -9.25
C VAL A 26 8.68 -2.81 -9.91
N ILE A 27 8.94 -1.57 -10.30
CA ILE A 27 7.94 -0.67 -10.90
C ILE A 27 7.40 -1.27 -12.21
N GLN A 28 8.28 -1.67 -13.13
CA GLN A 28 7.86 -2.29 -14.40
C GLN A 28 7.06 -3.59 -14.20
N LYS A 29 7.34 -4.34 -13.13
CA LYS A 29 6.60 -5.57 -12.83
C LYS A 29 5.23 -5.27 -12.24
N ALA A 30 5.12 -4.24 -11.40
CA ALA A 30 3.86 -3.76 -10.88
C ALA A 30 2.97 -3.22 -12.01
N ASP A 31 3.52 -2.40 -12.91
CA ASP A 31 2.79 -1.82 -14.05
C ASP A 31 2.23 -2.90 -14.98
N ARG A 32 3.05 -3.89 -15.37
CA ARG A 32 2.57 -5.02 -16.19
C ARG A 32 1.47 -5.82 -15.52
N ARG A 33 1.53 -5.96 -14.19
CA ARG A 33 0.49 -6.65 -13.43
C ARG A 33 -0.78 -5.84 -13.35
N TRP A 34 -0.67 -4.52 -13.23
CA TRP A 34 -1.81 -3.62 -13.32
C TRP A 34 -2.50 -3.71 -14.67
N GLU A 35 -1.74 -3.69 -15.77
CA GLU A 35 -2.27 -3.88 -17.12
C GLU A 35 -2.99 -5.23 -17.27
N LEU A 36 -2.36 -6.31 -16.81
CA LEU A 36 -2.95 -7.65 -16.85
C LEU A 36 -4.21 -7.74 -15.98
N PHE A 37 -4.17 -7.17 -14.78
CA PHE A 37 -5.29 -7.13 -13.86
C PHE A 37 -6.48 -6.38 -14.48
N CYS A 38 -6.24 -5.20 -15.06
CA CYS A 38 -7.26 -4.44 -15.80
C CYS A 38 -7.81 -5.22 -17.01
N GLY A 39 -6.94 -5.90 -17.75
CA GLY A 39 -7.30 -6.65 -18.96
C GLY A 39 -8.11 -7.92 -18.69
N ILE A 40 -7.76 -8.68 -17.65
CA ILE A 40 -8.43 -9.94 -17.28
C ILE A 40 -9.78 -9.66 -16.59
N GLN A 41 -9.85 -8.66 -15.71
CA GLN A 41 -11.01 -8.44 -14.85
C GLN A 41 -12.19 -7.77 -15.57
N GLY A 42 -12.05 -7.35 -16.84
CA GLY A 42 -13.19 -7.02 -17.71
C GLY A 42 -14.25 -6.11 -17.08
N ASN A 43 -13.80 -5.05 -16.39
CA ASN A 43 -14.63 -4.07 -15.64
C ASN A 43 -14.99 -4.43 -14.17
N ARG A 44 -14.47 -5.52 -13.60
CA ARG A 44 -14.49 -5.77 -12.15
C ARG A 44 -13.43 -4.88 -11.50
N ARG A 45 -13.84 -3.66 -11.14
CA ARG A 45 -13.03 -2.77 -10.31
C ARG A 45 -12.97 -3.39 -8.91
N LEU A 46 -11.78 -3.64 -8.38
CA LEU A 46 -11.62 -3.66 -6.92
C LEU A 46 -11.98 -2.25 -6.46
N PRO A 47 -13.12 -2.02 -5.80
CA PRO A 47 -13.69 -0.67 -5.68
C PRO A 47 -12.79 0.32 -4.94
N ARG A 48 -11.81 -0.18 -4.18
CA ARG A 48 -10.91 0.58 -3.32
C ARG A 48 -9.44 0.55 -3.74
N PHE A 49 -9.07 -0.15 -4.82
CA PHE A 49 -7.68 -0.17 -5.25
C PHE A 49 -7.37 1.04 -6.14
N VAL A 50 -6.44 1.88 -5.68
CA VAL A 50 -5.93 3.04 -6.43
C VAL A 50 -4.41 2.88 -6.55
N PRO A 51 -3.86 2.76 -7.78
CA PRO A 51 -2.42 2.64 -7.95
C PRO A 51 -1.72 3.94 -7.55
N SER A 52 -0.57 3.81 -6.88
CA SER A 52 0.32 4.93 -6.54
C SER A 52 1.30 5.27 -7.67
N GLU A 53 1.85 6.48 -7.65
CA GLU A 53 3.03 6.84 -8.46
C GLU A 53 4.30 6.26 -7.82
N ALA A 54 4.66 5.04 -8.23
CA ALA A 54 5.66 4.22 -7.54
C ALA A 54 7.08 4.81 -7.57
N ASP A 55 7.42 5.57 -8.60
CA ASP A 55 8.67 6.30 -8.72
C ASP A 55 8.77 7.44 -7.68
N LEU A 56 7.68 8.18 -7.46
CA LEU A 56 7.62 9.19 -6.41
C LEU A 56 7.64 8.58 -5.00
N VAL A 57 6.96 7.44 -4.80
CA VAL A 57 7.03 6.68 -3.55
C VAL A 57 8.46 6.27 -3.25
N PHE A 58 9.17 5.70 -4.23
CA PHE A 58 10.58 5.34 -4.05
C PHE A 58 11.42 6.55 -3.62
N ALA A 59 11.27 7.68 -4.30
CA ALA A 59 12.06 8.88 -3.99
C ALA A 59 11.72 9.50 -2.65
N ALA A 60 10.45 9.51 -2.25
CA ALA A 60 10.05 9.95 -0.92
C ALA A 60 10.74 9.10 0.16
N ILE A 61 10.72 7.77 0.01
CA ILE A 61 11.35 6.86 0.96
C ILE A 61 12.87 7.05 0.94
N ASP A 62 13.48 7.19 -0.23
CA ASP A 62 14.93 7.43 -0.34
C ASP A 62 15.33 8.75 0.33
N VAL A 63 14.60 9.85 0.10
CA VAL A 63 14.89 11.13 0.75
C VAL A 63 14.84 11.01 2.27
N VAL A 64 13.75 10.51 2.86
CA VAL A 64 13.68 10.39 4.33
C VAL A 64 14.76 9.44 4.87
N THR A 65 15.15 8.44 4.07
CA THR A 65 16.22 7.48 4.38
C THR A 65 17.59 8.13 4.41
N GLN A 66 17.94 8.93 3.40
CA GLN A 66 19.23 9.63 3.29
C GLN A 66 19.38 10.70 4.37
N HIS A 67 18.27 11.34 4.77
CA HIS A 67 18.24 12.34 5.82
C HIS A 67 18.14 11.74 7.24
N ASP A 68 18.08 10.41 7.36
CA ASP A 68 17.97 9.67 8.63
C ASP A 68 16.82 10.17 9.52
N LEU A 69 15.69 10.53 8.89
CA LEU A 69 14.51 11.05 9.58
C LEU A 69 13.72 9.96 10.33
N PRO A 70 13.53 8.75 9.76
CA PRO A 70 12.83 7.70 10.47
C PRO A 70 13.62 7.25 11.70
N PRO A 71 12.96 7.03 12.86
CA PRO A 71 13.63 6.59 14.09
C PRO A 71 14.21 5.16 14.00
N GLY A 72 13.98 4.45 12.90
CA GLY A 72 14.46 3.11 12.65
C GLY A 72 14.23 2.66 11.20
N ARG A 73 14.57 1.40 10.90
CA ARG A 73 14.52 0.82 9.55
C ARG A 73 13.40 -0.22 9.41
N VAL A 74 12.25 0.04 10.03
CA VAL A 74 11.03 -0.77 9.87
C VAL A 74 10.02 0.05 9.10
N PHE A 75 9.50 -0.51 8.01
CA PHE A 75 8.52 0.14 7.14
C PHE A 75 7.21 -0.65 7.13
N CYS A 76 6.08 0.05 7.20
CA CYS A 76 4.76 -0.56 7.12
C CYS A 76 3.87 0.22 6.15
N GLU A 77 3.33 -0.47 5.15
CA GLU A 77 2.38 0.08 4.19
C GLU A 77 0.97 -0.44 4.50
N TRP A 78 0.03 0.48 4.76
CA TRP A 78 -1.37 0.15 5.00
C TRP A 78 -2.14 0.23 3.69
N GLY A 79 -2.83 -0.85 3.30
CA GLY A 79 -3.42 -0.96 1.97
C GLY A 79 -2.35 -1.16 0.90
N SER A 80 -1.44 -2.12 1.14
CA SER A 80 -0.25 -2.29 0.30
C SER A 80 -0.54 -2.73 -1.14
N GLY A 81 -1.74 -3.23 -1.42
CA GLY A 81 -2.13 -3.58 -2.77
C GLY A 81 -1.19 -4.62 -3.40
N PHE A 82 -0.58 -4.31 -4.54
CA PHE A 82 0.42 -5.16 -5.18
C PHE A 82 1.78 -5.22 -4.46
N GLY A 83 1.95 -4.48 -3.36
CA GLY A 83 3.16 -4.47 -2.54
C GLY A 83 4.32 -3.70 -3.15
N THR A 84 4.06 -2.76 -4.07
CA THR A 84 5.09 -1.99 -4.77
C THR A 84 5.89 -1.12 -3.81
N GLY A 85 5.23 -0.29 -3.00
CA GLY A 85 5.89 0.57 -2.00
C GLY A 85 6.67 -0.24 -0.98
N THR A 86 6.06 -1.31 -0.46
CA THR A 86 6.71 -2.26 0.47
C THR A 86 7.99 -2.87 -0.12
N CYS A 87 7.95 -3.33 -1.38
CA CYS A 87 9.15 -3.88 -2.03
C CYS A 87 10.23 -2.82 -2.25
N LEU A 88 9.84 -1.60 -2.62
CA LEU A 88 10.75 -0.47 -2.80
C LEU A 88 11.44 -0.08 -1.48
N ALA A 89 10.70 -0.04 -0.38
CA ALA A 89 11.26 0.18 0.96
C ALA A 89 12.27 -0.92 1.33
N ALA A 90 11.97 -2.19 1.05
CA ALA A 90 12.91 -3.29 1.31
C ALA A 90 14.23 -3.13 0.53
N LEU A 91 14.17 -2.66 -0.71
CA LEU A 91 15.37 -2.36 -1.51
C LEU A 91 16.21 -1.20 -0.93
N LEU A 92 15.57 -0.29 -0.19
CA LEU A 92 16.23 0.80 0.54
C LEU A 92 16.72 0.37 1.94
N GLY A 93 16.70 -0.94 2.24
CA GLY A 93 17.26 -1.50 3.47
C GLY A 93 16.29 -1.53 4.66
N TYR A 94 14.99 -1.36 4.43
CA TYR A 94 13.99 -1.51 5.49
C TYR A 94 13.56 -2.96 5.68
N GLU A 95 13.27 -3.32 6.92
CA GLU A 95 12.39 -4.44 7.25
C GLU A 95 10.95 -4.02 6.90
N ALA A 96 10.48 -4.42 5.72
CA ALA A 96 9.27 -3.88 5.12
C ALA A 96 8.08 -4.85 5.17
N TYR A 97 6.93 -4.33 5.57
CA TYR A 97 5.67 -5.07 5.72
C TYR A 97 4.51 -4.37 4.99
N GLY A 98 3.80 -5.10 4.15
CA GLY A 98 2.54 -4.66 3.54
C GLY A 98 1.33 -5.31 4.21
N ILE A 99 0.34 -4.51 4.60
CA ILE A 99 -0.96 -4.97 5.09
C ILE A 99 -2.00 -4.75 3.99
N GLU A 100 -2.68 -5.81 3.57
CA GLU A 100 -3.72 -5.77 2.55
C GLU A 100 -4.85 -6.73 2.91
N ILE A 101 -6.09 -6.30 2.71
CA ILE A 101 -7.28 -7.06 3.07
C ILE A 101 -7.72 -8.02 1.96
N GLU A 102 -7.46 -7.66 0.70
CA GLU A 102 -7.84 -8.45 -0.46
C GLU A 102 -6.83 -9.59 -0.72
N PRO A 103 -7.21 -10.87 -0.54
CA PRO A 103 -6.25 -11.98 -0.64
C PRO A 103 -5.57 -12.10 -2.00
N GLU A 104 -6.29 -11.80 -3.09
CA GLU A 104 -5.75 -11.81 -4.45
C GLU A 104 -4.60 -10.81 -4.63
N LEU A 105 -4.70 -9.63 -4.01
CA LEU A 105 -3.65 -8.61 -4.04
C LEU A 105 -2.42 -9.05 -3.23
N VAL A 106 -2.65 -9.66 -2.05
CA VAL A 106 -1.59 -10.21 -1.20
C VAL A 106 -0.82 -11.31 -1.95
N ASP A 107 -1.50 -12.19 -2.67
CA ASP A 107 -0.85 -13.24 -3.45
C ASP A 107 0.01 -12.66 -4.58
N ILE A 108 -0.50 -11.65 -5.29
CA ILE A 108 0.26 -10.91 -6.30
C ILE A 108 1.52 -10.28 -5.69
N ALA A 109 1.40 -9.65 -4.53
CA ALA A 109 2.51 -9.01 -3.82
C ALA A 109 3.58 -10.02 -3.40
N LYS A 110 3.18 -11.13 -2.76
CA LYS A 110 4.09 -12.23 -2.37
C LYS A 110 4.79 -12.84 -3.58
N ASP A 111 4.08 -13.06 -4.67
CA ASP A 111 4.68 -13.52 -5.92
C ASP A 111 5.65 -12.49 -6.50
N MET A 112 5.40 -11.18 -6.32
CA MET A 112 6.34 -10.14 -6.79
C MET A 112 7.67 -10.28 -6.07
N ALA A 113 7.61 -10.23 -4.75
CA ALA A 113 8.76 -10.23 -3.87
C ALA A 113 9.58 -11.50 -4.06
N ARG A 114 8.93 -12.68 -4.09
CA ARG A 114 9.60 -13.96 -4.36
C ARG A 114 10.30 -13.98 -5.71
N ASN A 115 9.66 -13.51 -6.78
CA ASN A 115 10.25 -13.55 -8.12
C ASN A 115 11.41 -12.57 -8.32
N LEU A 116 11.45 -11.49 -7.53
CA LEU A 116 12.52 -10.49 -7.58
C LEU A 116 13.55 -10.67 -6.47
N ASP A 117 13.41 -11.72 -5.66
CA ASP A 117 14.25 -12.02 -4.50
C ASP A 117 14.33 -10.85 -3.50
N ILE A 118 13.19 -10.24 -3.21
CA ILE A 118 13.07 -9.09 -2.30
C ILE A 118 12.52 -9.58 -0.95
N PRO A 119 13.21 -9.32 0.18
CA PRO A 119 12.79 -9.77 1.51
C PRO A 119 11.69 -8.87 2.11
N ALA A 120 10.51 -8.87 1.50
CA ALA A 120 9.33 -8.11 1.96
C ALA A 120 8.24 -9.04 2.53
N GLY A 121 7.67 -8.66 3.67
CA GLY A 121 6.58 -9.39 4.33
C GLY A 121 5.19 -8.87 3.92
N PHE A 122 4.21 -9.76 3.81
CA PHE A 122 2.82 -9.38 3.48
C PHE A 122 1.80 -10.09 4.36
N LEU A 123 0.94 -9.30 5.00
CA LEU A 123 -0.10 -9.75 5.92
C LEU A 123 -1.47 -9.57 5.26
N CYS A 124 -2.20 -10.68 5.12
CA CYS A 124 -3.58 -10.68 4.64
C CYS A 124 -4.53 -10.38 5.80
N THR A 125 -4.70 -9.11 6.14
CA THR A 125 -5.51 -8.67 7.28
C THR A 125 -5.95 -7.23 7.10
N SER A 126 -6.96 -6.82 7.87
CA SER A 126 -7.27 -5.40 8.02
C SER A 126 -6.19 -4.71 8.87
N TYR A 127 -5.84 -3.47 8.51
CA TYR A 127 -5.07 -2.56 9.37
C TYR A 127 -5.97 -1.89 10.42
N LEU A 128 -7.29 -2.03 10.31
CA LEU A 128 -8.24 -1.51 11.30
C LEU A 128 -8.19 -2.37 12.57
N PRO A 129 -8.19 -1.74 13.76
CA PRO A 129 -8.32 -2.47 15.02
C PRO A 129 -9.62 -3.27 15.08
N GLU A 130 -9.60 -4.39 15.82
CA GLU A 130 -10.78 -5.23 15.99
C GLU A 130 -11.98 -4.43 16.53
N GLY A 131 -13.14 -4.61 15.90
CA GLY A 131 -14.36 -3.90 16.25
C GLY A 131 -14.48 -2.50 15.65
N PHE A 132 -13.59 -2.11 14.75
CA PHE A 132 -13.73 -0.92 13.91
C PHE A 132 -13.98 -1.31 12.45
N GLU A 133 -14.89 -0.58 11.82
CA GLU A 133 -15.18 -0.65 10.38
C GLU A 133 -15.01 0.75 9.77
N SER A 134 -14.70 0.82 8.48
CA SER A 134 -14.75 2.08 7.74
C SER A 134 -16.14 2.29 7.13
N TYR A 135 -16.66 3.51 7.22
CA TYR A 135 -17.93 3.89 6.59
C TYR A 135 -17.72 5.03 5.60
N SER A 136 -18.33 4.92 4.42
CA SER A 136 -18.31 5.97 3.40
C SER A 136 -19.24 7.12 3.79
N GLY A 137 -18.70 8.15 4.45
CA GLY A 137 -19.34 9.43 4.70
C GLY A 137 -19.03 10.46 3.61
N VAL A 138 -19.76 11.57 3.59
CA VAL A 138 -19.65 12.66 2.57
C VAL A 138 -18.33 13.45 2.67
N GLY A 139 -17.35 12.99 3.47
CA GLY A 139 -16.07 13.66 3.69
C GLY A 139 -14.85 12.73 3.82
N GLY A 140 -14.98 11.43 3.48
CA GLY A 140 -13.93 10.42 3.67
C GLY A 140 -14.39 9.22 4.49
N GLU A 141 -13.45 8.32 4.82
CA GLU A 141 -13.69 7.15 5.67
C GLU A 141 -13.49 7.52 7.16
N ASP A 142 -14.59 7.58 7.93
CA ASP A 142 -14.53 7.69 9.39
C ASP A 142 -14.44 6.29 10.03
N LEU A 143 -13.64 6.17 11.10
CA LEU A 143 -13.56 4.95 11.91
C LEU A 143 -14.79 4.82 12.80
N VAL A 144 -15.60 3.80 12.57
CA VAL A 144 -16.83 3.55 13.35
C VAL A 144 -16.66 2.28 14.17
N ARG A 145 -17.13 2.30 15.43
CA ARG A 145 -17.23 1.07 16.22
C ARG A 145 -18.35 0.18 15.65
N ALA A 146 -18.04 -1.08 15.36
CA ALA A 146 -18.91 -2.07 14.73
C ALA A 146 -20.24 -2.34 15.51
N ARG A 147 -20.34 -1.91 16.78
CA ARG A 147 -21.51 -2.16 17.64
C ARG A 147 -22.66 -1.14 17.53
N THR A 148 -22.69 -0.28 16.52
CA THR A 148 -23.70 0.79 16.43
C THR A 148 -24.77 0.58 15.33
N PHE A 149 -24.74 -0.53 14.58
CA PHE A 149 -25.86 -0.90 13.71
C PHE A 149 -26.93 -1.67 14.49
N ALA A 150 -27.72 -0.96 15.29
CA ALA A 150 -29.08 -1.40 15.57
C ALA A 150 -29.92 -1.06 14.34
N TYR A 151 -30.41 -2.07 13.60
CA TYR A 151 -31.45 -1.88 12.60
C TYR A 151 -32.65 -1.18 13.26
N PRO A 152 -33.05 0.04 12.85
CA PRO A 152 -34.31 0.60 13.30
C PRO A 152 -35.40 -0.06 12.46
N GLY A 153 -35.94 -1.21 12.90
CA GLY A 153 -37.06 -1.79 12.14
C GLY A 153 -37.58 -3.18 12.46
N TRP A 154 -37.18 -3.85 13.53
CA TRP A 154 -37.84 -5.12 13.88
C TRP A 154 -38.08 -5.26 15.38
N CYS A 155 -38.96 -4.41 15.91
CA CYS A 155 -39.81 -4.81 17.03
C CYS A 155 -40.99 -5.58 16.44
N ARG A 156 -41.03 -6.89 16.72
CA ARG A 156 -42.26 -7.68 16.61
C ARG A 156 -43.09 -7.36 17.84
N ASP A 157 -44.28 -6.83 17.62
CA ASP A 157 -45.45 -7.14 18.45
C ASP A 157 -46.25 -8.24 17.74
#